data_AF-A0A8J7DRI0-F1
#
_entry.id   AF-A0A8J7DRI0-F1
#
_cell.length_a   1.000
_cell.length_b   1.000
_cell.length_c   1.000
_cell.angle_alpha   90.00
_cell.angle_beta   90.00
_cell.angle_gamma   90.00
#
_symmetry.space_group_name_H-M   'P 1'
#
loop_
_entity.id
_entity.type
_entity.pdbx_description
1 polymer ?
#
loop_
_entity_poly.entity_id
_entity_poly.type
_entity_poly.pdbx_seq_one_letter_code
_entity_poly.pdbx_strand_id
1 'polypeptide(L)'
;MREFKPAFSGQMNFYVSAVDHTLRAEGDHPTIGIILCKSKSKTVVEYALDAVQHPIGVSTYMVRDELPPALQDSLPTAEQLEMELEAAVKELGDDQPDEP
;
A
#
# COMPACT_ATOMS: atom_id res chain seq x y z
N MET A 1 0.97 -13.07 -4.91
CA MET A 1 0.45 -11.78 -5.46
C MET A 1 -0.47 -12.02 -6.65
N ARG A 2 -1.50 -11.19 -6.82
CA ARG A 2 -2.64 -11.44 -7.74
C ARG A 2 -2.67 -10.43 -8.91
N GLU A 3 -3.41 -10.77 -9.96
CA GLU A 3 -3.71 -9.85 -11.06
C GLU A 3 -4.65 -8.74 -10.60
N PHE A 4 -4.61 -7.59 -11.30
CA PHE A 4 -5.56 -6.51 -11.05
C PHE A 4 -7.01 -6.97 -11.22
N LYS A 5 -7.86 -6.61 -10.25
CA LYS A 5 -9.32 -6.79 -10.32
C LYS A 5 -10.01 -5.44 -10.18
N PRO A 6 -11.08 -5.16 -10.94
CA PRO A 6 -11.84 -3.92 -10.81
C PRO A 6 -12.29 -3.60 -9.38
N ALA A 7 -12.64 -4.62 -8.58
CA ALA A 7 -13.02 -4.43 -7.18
C ALA A 7 -11.95 -3.71 -6.32
N PHE A 8 -10.67 -3.77 -6.72
CA PHE A 8 -9.58 -3.07 -6.02
C PHE A 8 -9.67 -1.54 -6.16
N SER A 9 -10.20 -1.00 -7.27
CA SER A 9 -10.38 0.44 -7.41
C SER A 9 -11.43 0.98 -6.45
N GLY A 10 -12.52 0.23 -6.22
CA GLY A 10 -13.55 0.59 -5.24
C GLY A 10 -13.02 0.63 -3.81
N GLN A 11 -12.26 -0.39 -3.40
CA GLN A 11 -11.62 -0.41 -2.07
C GLN A 11 -10.63 0.74 -1.92
N MET A 12 -9.78 0.96 -2.93
CA MET A 12 -8.79 2.05 -2.90
C MET A 12 -9.47 3.41 -2.84
N ASN A 13 -10.54 3.64 -3.60
CA ASN A 13 -11.31 4.88 -3.55
C ASN A 13 -11.89 5.14 -2.15
N PHE A 14 -12.40 4.10 -1.48
CA PHE A 14 -12.85 4.20 -0.10
C PHE A 14 -11.70 4.62 0.84
N TYR A 15 -10.54 3.97 0.75
CA TYR A 15 -9.40 4.30 1.62
C TYR A 15 -8.87 5.71 1.39
N VAL A 16 -8.71 6.12 0.12
CA VAL A 16 -8.28 7.48 -0.20
C VAL A 16 -9.28 8.51 0.35
N SER A 17 -10.58 8.25 0.20
CA SER A 17 -11.62 9.11 0.77
C SER A 17 -11.51 9.18 2.29
N ALA A 18 -11.37 8.03 2.97
CA ALA A 18 -11.27 7.99 4.42
C ALA A 18 -10.06 8.79 4.92
N VAL A 19 -8.88 8.57 4.33
CA VAL A 19 -7.63 9.28 4.68
C VAL A 19 -7.75 10.77 4.43
N ASP A 20 -8.33 11.18 3.29
CA ASP A 20 -8.56 12.59 2.98
C ASP A 20 -9.48 13.29 3.99
N HIS A 21 -10.39 12.55 4.64
CA HIS A 21 -11.31 13.11 5.64
C HIS A 21 -10.77 13.03 7.07
N THR A 22 -9.95 12.03 7.41
CA THR A 22 -9.52 11.77 8.79
C THR A 22 -8.11 12.24 9.10
N LEU A 23 -7.22 12.26 8.11
CA LEU A 23 -5.78 12.50 8.32
C LEU A 23 -5.26 13.73 7.57
N ARG A 24 -5.89 14.14 6.47
CA ARG A 24 -5.42 15.29 5.68
C ARG A 24 -5.62 16.60 6.43
N ALA A 25 -4.55 17.39 6.57
CA ALA A 25 -4.56 18.69 7.22
C ALA A 25 -4.65 19.85 6.20
N GLU A 26 -4.81 21.06 6.72
CA GLU A 26 -4.84 22.27 5.90
C GLU A 26 -3.43 22.54 5.33
N GLY A 27 -3.30 22.47 4.00
CA GLY A 27 -2.03 22.64 3.28
C GLY A 27 -1.49 21.35 2.63
N ASP A 28 -2.04 20.19 2.97
CA ASP A 28 -1.67 18.93 2.35
C ASP A 28 -2.23 18.81 0.92
N HIS A 29 -1.49 18.09 0.07
CA HIS A 29 -1.98 17.69 -1.25
C HIS A 29 -3.00 16.55 -1.15
N PRO A 30 -3.85 16.34 -2.18
CA PRO A 30 -4.77 15.21 -2.21
C PRO A 30 -4.05 13.87 -2.02
N THR A 31 -4.64 12.97 -1.24
CA THR A 31 -4.07 11.62 -1.01
C THR A 31 -4.01 10.85 -2.33
N ILE A 32 -2.86 10.21 -2.59
CA ILE A 32 -2.64 9.40 -3.80
C ILE A 32 -2.79 7.91 -3.44
N GLY A 33 -3.70 7.23 -4.13
CA GLY A 33 -3.86 5.77 -4.02
C GLY A 33 -2.93 5.04 -4.99
N ILE A 34 -2.18 4.03 -4.51
CA ILE A 34 -1.35 3.19 -5.38
C ILE A 34 -1.77 1.73 -5.24
N ILE A 35 -2.16 1.11 -6.35
CA ILE A 35 -2.48 -0.32 -6.42
C ILE A 35 -1.31 -1.04 -7.09
N LEU A 36 -0.64 -1.92 -6.34
CA LEU A 36 0.44 -2.77 -6.84
C LEU A 36 -0.12 -4.14 -7.27
N CYS A 37 0.12 -4.53 -8.52
CA CYS A 37 -0.34 -5.80 -9.08
C CYS A 37 0.79 -6.53 -9.82
N LYS A 38 0.76 -7.87 -9.86
CA LYS A 38 1.74 -8.67 -10.63
C LYS A 38 1.56 -8.49 -12.14
N SER A 39 0.32 -8.31 -12.57
CA SER A 39 -0.07 -8.08 -13.96
C SER A 39 -1.34 -7.24 -13.98
N LYS A 40 -1.57 -6.53 -15.08
CA LYS A 40 -2.77 -5.73 -15.32
C LYS A 40 -3.11 -5.71 -16.81
N SER A 41 -4.39 -5.74 -17.14
CA SER A 41 -4.88 -5.39 -18.48
C SER A 41 -5.15 -3.89 -18.51
N LYS A 42 -4.52 -3.17 -19.46
CA LYS A 42 -4.65 -1.71 -19.58
C LYS A 42 -6.12 -1.30 -19.73
N THR A 43 -6.86 -1.96 -20.61
CA THR A 43 -8.29 -1.70 -20.84
C THR A 43 -9.11 -1.90 -19.58
N VAL A 44 -8.89 -3.00 -18.85
CA VAL A 44 -9.62 -3.29 -17.60
C VAL A 44 -9.34 -2.22 -16.54
N VAL A 45 -8.10 -1.75 -16.45
CA VAL A 45 -7.69 -0.69 -15.54
C VAL A 45 -8.34 0.64 -15.92
N GLU A 46 -8.32 1.03 -17.19
CA GLU A 46 -8.94 2.27 -17.67
C GLU A 46 -10.43 2.30 -17.33
N TYR A 47 -11.19 1.25 -17.68
CA TYR A 47 -12.62 1.18 -17.35
C TYR A 47 -12.89 1.14 -15.84
N ALA A 48 -12.02 0.53 -15.03
CA ALA A 48 -12.20 0.46 -13.59
C ALA A 48 -11.87 1.77 -12.85
N LEU A 49 -11.09 2.66 -13.47
CA LEU A 49 -10.68 3.95 -12.92
C LEU A 49 -11.45 5.13 -13.52
N ASP A 50 -12.10 4.96 -14.67
CA ASP A 50 -12.86 6.03 -15.36
C ASP A 50 -13.91 6.70 -14.47
N ALA A 51 -14.59 5.91 -13.63
CA ALA A 51 -15.60 6.40 -12.69
C ALA A 51 -15.02 6.91 -11.35
N VAL A 52 -13.70 6.81 -11.14
CA VAL A 52 -13.07 7.16 -9.86
C VAL A 52 -12.61 8.62 -9.87
N GLN A 53 -13.06 9.39 -8.87
CA GLN A 53 -12.77 10.82 -8.76
C GLN A 53 -11.43 11.13 -8.07
N HIS A 54 -10.89 10.19 -7.28
CA HIS A 54 -9.64 10.34 -6.56
C HIS A 54 -8.42 9.93 -7.40
N PRO A 55 -7.23 10.52 -7.16
CA PRO A 55 -6.02 10.16 -7.91
C PRO A 55 -5.53 8.77 -7.52
N ILE A 56 -5.83 7.77 -8.35
CA ILE A 56 -5.39 6.37 -8.16
C ILE A 56 -4.51 5.92 -9.32
N GLY A 57 -3.29 5.48 -8.99
CA GLY A 57 -2.35 4.85 -9.92
C GLY A 57 -2.34 3.33 -9.77
N VAL A 58 -2.30 2.61 -10.89
CA VAL A 58 -2.07 1.16 -10.90
C VAL A 58 -0.70 0.89 -11.49
N SER A 59 0.17 0.20 -10.76
CA SER A 59 1.51 -0.17 -11.25
C SER A 59 1.71 -1.67 -11.26
N THR A 60 2.47 -2.14 -12.25
CA THR A 60 2.91 -3.53 -12.31
C THR A 60 4.19 -3.64 -11.50
N TYR A 61 4.17 -4.47 -10.46
CA TYR A 61 5.35 -4.73 -9.65
C TYR A 61 6.24 -5.77 -10.34
N MET A 62 7.52 -5.45 -10.51
CA MET A 62 8.54 -6.39 -10.97
C MET A 62 9.36 -6.82 -9.76
N VAL A 63 9.18 -8.07 -9.33
CA VAL A 63 10.11 -8.69 -8.38
C VAL A 63 11.43 -8.84 -9.13
N ARG A 64 12.45 -8.07 -8.72
CA ARG A 64 13.84 -8.34 -9.10
C ARG A 64 14.42 -9.24 -8.02
N ASP A 65 15.16 -10.26 -8.41
CA ASP A 65 15.79 -11.19 -7.46
C ASP A 65 16.83 -10.47 -6.58
N GLU A 66 17.34 -9.33 -7.02
CA GLU A 66 18.34 -8.54 -6.33
C GLU A 66 17.92 -7.06 -6.23
N LEU A 67 18.19 -6.47 -5.07
CA LEU A 67 18.02 -5.03 -4.85
C LEU A 67 19.00 -4.23 -5.73
N PRO A 68 18.59 -3.08 -6.30
CA PRO A 68 19.50 -2.18 -6.98
C PRO A 68 20.71 -1.85 -6.10
N PRO A 69 21.96 -1.80 -6.63
CA PRO A 69 23.16 -1.59 -5.83
C PRO A 69 23.10 -0.35 -4.92
N ALA A 70 22.48 0.73 -5.40
CA ALA A 70 22.31 1.97 -4.65
C ALA A 70 21.44 1.85 -3.38
N LEU A 71 20.63 0.80 -3.26
CA LEU A 71 19.73 0.56 -2.13
C LEU A 71 20.19 -0.58 -1.23
N GLN A 72 21.21 -1.35 -1.63
CA GLN A 72 21.70 -2.51 -0.85
C GLN A 72 22.24 -2.07 0.52
N ASP A 73 22.93 -0.94 0.58
CA ASP A 73 23.48 -0.42 1.84
C ASP A 73 22.45 0.36 2.69
N SER A 74 21.29 0.70 2.12
CA SER A 74 20.27 1.54 2.77
C SER A 74 19.11 0.74 3.36
N LEU A 75 19.02 -0.55 3.05
CA LEU A 75 17.95 -1.42 3.52
C LEU A 75 18.52 -2.52 4.43
N PRO A 76 17.84 -2.86 5.53
CA PRO A 76 18.24 -3.95 6.40
C PRO A 76 18.15 -5.29 5.65
N THR A 77 18.84 -6.32 6.17
CA THR A 77 18.68 -7.67 5.62
C THR A 77 17.25 -8.19 5.89
N ALA A 78 16.81 -9.20 5.13
CA ALA A 78 15.50 -9.79 5.32
C ALA A 78 15.30 -10.31 6.77
N GLU A 79 16.33 -10.96 7.33
CA GLU A 79 16.32 -11.48 8.70
C GLU A 79 16.20 -10.36 9.75
N GLN A 80 16.94 -9.26 9.56
CA GLN A 80 16.86 -8.10 10.44
C GLN A 80 15.48 -7.44 10.37
N LEU A 81 14.93 -7.30 9.17
CA LEU A 81 13.60 -6.74 8.95
C LEU A 81 12.51 -7.60 9.60
N GLU A 82 12.59 -8.92 9.48
CA GLU A 82 11.65 -9.85 10.11
C GLU A 82 11.69 -9.71 11.65
N MET A 83 12.90 -9.68 12.23
CA MET A 83 13.07 -9.51 13.68
C MET A 83 12.52 -8.16 14.17
N GLU A 84 12.80 -7.06 13.47
CA GLU A 84 12.28 -5.74 13.84
C GLU A 84 10.77 -5.64 13.67
N LEU A 85 10.21 -6.24 12.60
CA LEU A 85 8.76 -6.25 12.37
C LEU A 85 8.05 -7.06 13.45
N GLU A 86 8.57 -8.23 13.83
CA GLU A 86 8.04 -9.01 14.94
C GLU A 86 8.10 -8.25 16.26
N ALA A 87 9.21 -7.55 16.54
CA ALA A 87 9.34 -6.70 17.73
C ALA A 87 8.31 -5.57 17.72
N ALA A 88 8.16 -4.84 16.61
CA ALA A 88 7.20 -3.74 16.49
C ALA A 88 5.75 -4.22 16.59
N VAL A 89 5.41 -5.38 16.01
CA VAL A 89 4.07 -5.99 16.13
C VAL A 89 3.78 -6.40 17.57
N LYS A 90 4.79 -6.88 18.31
CA LYS A 90 4.67 -7.22 19.73
C LYS A 90 4.41 -5.98 20.59
N GLU A 91 5.11 -4.87 20.34
CA GLU A 91 4.88 -3.61 21.07
C GLU A 91 3.49 -3.01 20.79
N LEU A 92 2.92 -3.24 19.60
CA LEU A 92 1.55 -2.82 19.26
C LEU A 92 0.47 -3.79 19.79
N GLY A 93 0.85 -5.01 20.18
CA GLY A 93 -0.05 -6.07 20.65
C GLY A 93 -0.21 -6.16 22.17
N ASP A 94 0.60 -5.43 22.94
CA ASP A 94 0.60 -5.48 24.42
C ASP A 94 -0.43 -4.52 25.07
N ASP A 95 -1.35 -3.94 24.31
CA ASP A 95 -2.42 -3.05 24.81
C ASP A 95 -3.77 -3.79 24.95
N GLN A 96 -3.74 -5.01 25.50
CA GLN A 96 -4.95 -5.65 26.01
C GLN A 96 -4.95 -5.51 27.54
N PRO A 97 -5.78 -4.64 28.14
CA PRO A 97 -5.94 -4.66 29.57
C PRO A 97 -6.59 -5.99 29.93
N ASP A 98 -5.83 -6.81 30.66
CA ASP A 98 -6.36 -7.85 31.52
C ASP A 98 -7.47 -7.25 32.37
N GLU A 99 -8.71 -7.69 32.18
CA GLU A 99 -9.73 -7.62 33.23
C GLU A 99 -10.70 -8.80 33.08
N PRO A 100 -11.34 -9.22 34.18
CA PRO A 100 -11.27 -10.57 34.71
C PRO A 100 -12.47 -11.47 34.35
#